data_AF-A0A523P6H8-F1
#
_entry.id   AF-A0A523P6H8-F1
#
_cell.length_a   1.000
_cell.length_b   1.000
_cell.length_c   1.000
_cell.angle_alpha   90.00
_cell.angle_beta   90.00
_cell.angle_gamma   90.00
#
_symmetry.space_group_name_H-M   'P 1'
#
loop_
_entity.id
_entity.type
_entity.pdbx_description
1 polymer ?
#
loop_
_entity_poly.entity_id
_entity_poly.type
_entity_poly.pdbx_seq_one_letter_code
_entity_poly.pdbx_strand_id
1 'polypeptide(L)'
;MKCNALGLASLAVLLAAPGTFAQTGTLDQVSPFGNAWYNIGPPILTWQQQVRVGVGGQLEGFQLTFSGNAGAYCDLFLRVGDGWNIGPVVWMGSYTKAITGNELAFFDVTSASIQLTVGDTFVIETHGNDTGMGLIGSYVDPTMGPALYPENLYLNGPGCYAGCGWRHGFETWMLTGLGTNYCISTPNSTGAAATISASGSGSVSANDLVLTANSLPSQPGIFIAGPNSAQIPFFNGFLCIDPIGLQRFSNTAAAAGGMITEAVDIATSAPGGLNVMAGSSYFFQRWNRDPAGGGLNANFSDGIEIVYTP
;
A
#
# COMPACT_ATOMS: atom_id res chain seq x y z
N MET A 1 3.33 2.85 -42.03
CA MET A 1 2.48 2.25 -40.98
C MET A 1 3.41 1.63 -39.96
N LYS A 2 3.60 2.30 -38.82
CA LYS A 2 4.53 1.88 -37.77
C LYS A 2 3.81 0.93 -36.82
N CYS A 3 4.47 -0.20 -36.56
CA CYS A 3 4.09 -1.26 -35.64
C CYS A 3 4.15 -0.72 -34.20
N ASN A 4 3.03 -0.77 -33.47
CA ASN A 4 3.01 -0.49 -32.03
C ASN A 4 3.35 -1.79 -31.28
N ALA A 5 4.46 -1.76 -30.54
CA ALA A 5 4.82 -2.80 -29.60
C ALA A 5 3.82 -2.81 -28.44
N LEU A 6 3.15 -3.95 -28.23
CA LEU A 6 2.50 -4.25 -26.95
C LEU A 6 3.60 -4.40 -25.90
N GLY A 7 3.49 -3.63 -24.81
CA GLY A 7 4.36 -3.76 -23.65
C GLY A 7 4.25 -5.15 -23.05
N LEU A 8 5.41 -5.79 -22.84
CA LEU A 8 5.51 -6.99 -22.02
C LEU A 8 5.11 -6.62 -20.59
N ALA A 9 3.99 -7.17 -20.10
CA ALA A 9 3.76 -7.31 -18.68
C ALA A 9 4.77 -8.36 -18.16
N SER A 10 5.65 -7.95 -17.25
CA SER A 10 6.62 -8.84 -16.62
C SER A 10 5.88 -9.93 -15.83
N LEU A 11 6.01 -11.17 -16.28
CA LEU A 11 5.51 -12.36 -15.59
C LEU A 11 6.48 -12.71 -14.44
N ALA A 12 6.15 -12.29 -13.22
CA ALA A 12 6.85 -12.73 -12.02
C ALA A 12 6.11 -13.93 -11.43
N VAL A 13 6.65 -15.15 -11.63
CA VAL A 13 6.19 -16.34 -10.92
C VAL A 13 6.87 -16.35 -9.56
N LEU A 14 6.15 -15.95 -8.51
CA LEU A 14 6.62 -16.08 -7.13
C LEU A 14 5.98 -17.33 -6.51
N LEU A 15 6.82 -18.27 -6.07
CA LEU A 15 6.40 -19.46 -5.32
C LEU A 15 6.17 -19.06 -3.86
N ALA A 16 4.94 -19.19 -3.36
CA ALA A 16 4.65 -19.04 -1.93
C ALA A 16 5.25 -20.22 -1.15
N ALA A 17 6.17 -19.95 -0.21
CA ALA A 17 6.74 -20.94 0.69
C ALA A 17 5.93 -20.99 2.01
N PRO A 18 5.71 -22.17 2.63
CA PRO A 18 5.02 -22.24 3.91
C PRO A 18 6.02 -22.07 5.06
N GLY A 19 5.74 -21.11 5.96
CA GLY A 19 6.40 -20.97 7.25
C GLY A 19 7.16 -19.65 7.45
N THR A 20 6.78 -18.92 8.49
CA THR A 20 7.22 -17.56 8.88
C THR A 20 6.91 -16.49 7.82
N PHE A 21 5.71 -15.91 7.90
CA PHE A 21 5.36 -14.74 7.11
C PHE A 21 6.15 -13.55 7.63
N ALA A 22 7.05 -13.01 6.80
CA ALA A 22 7.72 -11.74 7.02
C ALA A 22 6.77 -10.56 6.71
N GLN A 23 5.54 -10.65 7.20
CA GLN A 23 4.55 -9.58 7.08
C GLN A 23 4.96 -8.46 8.04
N THR A 24 5.28 -7.32 7.47
CA THR A 24 5.80 -6.12 8.14
C THR A 24 4.75 -5.03 8.26
N GLY A 25 3.67 -5.12 7.48
CA GLY A 25 2.57 -4.17 7.44
C GLY A 25 1.59 -4.31 8.61
N THR A 26 0.69 -3.34 8.67
CA THR A 26 -0.40 -3.30 9.64
C THR A 26 -1.55 -4.19 9.17
N LEU A 27 -2.08 -5.04 10.05
CA LEU A 27 -3.30 -5.82 9.77
C LEU A 27 -4.46 -4.88 9.44
N ASP A 28 -5.10 -5.11 8.30
CA ASP A 28 -6.18 -4.29 7.77
C ASP A 28 -7.54 -4.98 7.98
N GLN A 29 -7.83 -6.04 7.23
CA GLN A 29 -9.11 -6.77 7.33
C GLN A 29 -8.92 -8.20 7.82
N VAL A 30 -9.95 -8.70 8.51
CA VAL A 30 -10.05 -10.09 8.95
C VAL A 30 -11.44 -10.62 8.62
N SER A 31 -11.48 -11.70 7.85
CA SER A 31 -12.67 -12.54 7.65
C SER A 31 -12.41 -13.93 8.24
N PRO A 32 -13.18 -14.38 9.25
CA PRO A 32 -12.86 -15.59 9.98
C PRO A 32 -12.82 -16.88 9.14
N PHE A 33 -11.78 -17.69 9.35
CA PHE A 33 -11.74 -19.09 8.94
C PHE A 33 -12.54 -19.90 9.96
N GLY A 34 -13.76 -20.31 9.63
CA GLY A 34 -14.71 -20.83 10.61
C GLY A 34 -15.29 -22.18 10.22
N ASN A 35 -16.49 -22.13 9.68
CA ASN A 35 -17.42 -23.25 9.58
C ASN A 35 -17.86 -23.56 8.14
N ALA A 36 -17.22 -22.97 7.13
CA ALA A 36 -17.60 -23.14 5.73
C ALA A 36 -16.43 -23.63 4.86
N TRP A 37 -16.77 -24.43 3.85
CA TRP A 37 -15.86 -24.93 2.83
C TRP A 37 -16.38 -24.56 1.44
N TYR A 38 -15.49 -24.18 0.54
CA TYR A 38 -15.80 -23.73 -0.81
C TYR A 38 -15.06 -24.57 -1.84
N ASN A 39 -15.78 -25.04 -2.86
CA ASN A 39 -15.15 -25.66 -4.01
C ASN A 39 -14.66 -24.57 -4.98
N ILE A 40 -13.34 -24.39 -5.06
CA ILE A 40 -12.72 -23.48 -6.02
C ILE A 40 -11.98 -24.23 -7.12
N GLY A 41 -12.04 -25.56 -7.13
CA GLY A 41 -11.32 -26.41 -8.05
C GLY A 41 -11.76 -26.23 -9.51
N PRO A 42 -13.07 -26.24 -9.84
CA PRO A 42 -13.47 -26.18 -11.23
C PRO A 42 -13.09 -24.86 -11.93
N PRO A 43 -12.54 -24.90 -13.16
CA PRO A 43 -12.10 -23.71 -13.90
C PRO A 43 -13.27 -22.83 -14.37
N ILE A 44 -14.48 -23.37 -14.34
CA ILE A 44 -15.72 -22.63 -14.65
C ILE A 44 -16.22 -21.79 -13.47
N LEU A 45 -15.61 -21.92 -12.29
CA LEU A 45 -15.97 -21.16 -11.11
C LEU A 45 -14.97 -20.03 -10.92
N THR A 46 -15.45 -18.81 -11.05
CA THR A 46 -14.76 -17.60 -10.64
C THR A 46 -15.39 -17.09 -9.37
N TRP A 47 -14.64 -17.15 -8.29
CA TRP A 47 -15.02 -16.56 -7.02
C TRP A 47 -14.39 -15.17 -6.89
N GLN A 48 -15.13 -14.22 -6.33
CA GLN A 48 -14.59 -12.93 -5.93
C GLN A 48 -15.02 -12.62 -4.49
N GLN A 49 -14.06 -12.49 -3.58
CA GLN A 49 -14.30 -11.96 -2.25
C GLN A 49 -13.99 -10.47 -2.28
N GLN A 50 -14.99 -9.61 -2.06
CA GLN A 50 -14.76 -8.17 -1.90
C GLN A 50 -14.15 -7.89 -0.54
N VAL A 51 -13.25 -6.91 -0.52
CA VAL A 51 -12.58 -6.39 0.67
C VAL A 51 -12.74 -4.88 0.67
N ARG A 52 -13.09 -4.30 1.82
CA ARG A 52 -13.09 -2.85 2.02
C ARG A 52 -11.91 -2.48 2.88
N VAL A 53 -11.12 -1.53 2.40
CA VAL A 53 -9.90 -1.07 3.04
C VAL A 53 -10.26 -0.29 4.31
N GLY A 54 -9.79 -0.77 5.45
CA GLY A 54 -9.90 -0.10 6.75
C GLY A 54 -8.64 0.68 7.11
N VAL A 55 -7.50 0.32 6.53
CA VAL A 55 -6.19 0.96 6.74
C VAL A 55 -5.65 1.48 5.41
N GLY A 56 -5.44 2.79 5.28
CA GLY A 56 -4.90 3.38 4.05
C GLY A 56 -3.38 3.12 3.90
N GLY A 57 -2.92 2.96 2.67
CA GLY A 57 -1.51 2.72 2.35
C GLY A 57 -1.34 1.87 1.10
N GLN A 58 -0.20 1.22 0.98
CA GLN A 58 0.05 0.22 -0.05
C GLN A 58 -0.40 -1.16 0.43
N LEU A 59 -1.12 -1.91 -0.39
CA LEU A 59 -1.44 -3.30 -0.07
C LEU A 59 -0.14 -4.12 -0.01
N GLU A 60 0.19 -4.65 1.17
CA GLU A 60 1.35 -5.53 1.36
C GLU A 60 1.05 -6.90 0.79
N GLY A 61 -0.10 -7.44 1.16
CA GLY A 61 -0.45 -8.80 0.85
C GLY A 61 -1.74 -9.25 1.51
N PHE A 62 -2.10 -10.49 1.24
CA PHE A 62 -3.26 -11.14 1.82
C PHE A 62 -2.99 -12.62 2.08
N GLN A 63 -3.73 -13.19 3.00
CA GLN A 63 -3.64 -14.60 3.38
C GLN A 63 -4.96 -15.30 3.12
N LEU A 64 -4.90 -16.53 2.63
CA LEU A 64 -6.06 -17.41 2.48
C LEU A 64 -5.78 -18.78 3.12
N THR A 65 -6.84 -19.44 3.61
CA THR A 65 -6.77 -20.84 4.04
C THR A 65 -7.30 -21.75 2.94
N PHE A 66 -6.41 -22.46 2.28
CA PHE A 66 -6.74 -23.46 1.27
C PHE A 66 -6.99 -24.83 1.90
N SER A 67 -7.76 -25.67 1.21
CA SER A 67 -8.00 -27.07 1.55
C SER A 67 -7.91 -27.94 0.30
N GLY A 68 -7.87 -29.26 0.47
CA GLY A 68 -7.69 -30.22 -0.62
C GLY A 68 -6.39 -31.01 -0.49
N ASN A 69 -6.00 -31.70 -1.55
CA ASN A 69 -4.80 -32.55 -1.55
C ASN A 69 -3.53 -31.72 -1.81
N ALA A 70 -2.38 -32.24 -1.37
CA ALA A 70 -1.08 -31.74 -1.83
C ALA A 70 -1.02 -31.79 -3.37
N GLY A 71 -0.50 -30.72 -3.98
CA GLY A 71 -0.47 -30.55 -5.44
C GLY A 71 -1.73 -29.94 -6.05
N ALA A 72 -2.81 -29.74 -5.28
CA ALA A 72 -3.94 -28.96 -5.78
C ALA A 72 -3.52 -27.52 -6.06
N TYR A 73 -4.06 -26.92 -7.11
CA TYR A 73 -3.64 -25.65 -7.69
C TYR A 73 -4.80 -24.67 -7.89
N CYS A 74 -4.51 -23.38 -7.78
CA CYS A 74 -5.38 -22.30 -8.25
C CYS A 74 -4.57 -21.06 -8.66
N ASP A 75 -5.15 -20.27 -9.55
CA ASP A 75 -4.73 -18.92 -9.87
C ASP A 75 -5.50 -17.90 -9.02
N LEU A 76 -4.82 -16.80 -8.71
CA LEU A 76 -5.35 -15.69 -7.94
C LEU A 76 -5.17 -14.38 -8.70
N PHE A 77 -6.15 -13.50 -8.58
CA PHE A 77 -6.11 -12.17 -9.18
C PHE A 77 -6.61 -11.13 -8.19
N LEU A 78 -6.04 -9.92 -8.25
CA LEU A 78 -6.57 -8.74 -7.58
C LEU A 78 -7.09 -7.75 -8.61
N ARG A 79 -8.25 -7.13 -8.32
CA ARG A 79 -8.82 -6.02 -9.08
C ARG A 79 -9.30 -4.96 -8.11
N VAL A 80 -8.97 -3.69 -8.38
CA VAL A 80 -9.44 -2.55 -7.56
C VAL A 80 -10.86 -2.17 -7.98
N GLY A 81 -11.70 -1.88 -7.00
CA GLY A 81 -13.12 -1.55 -7.13
C GLY A 81 -14.06 -2.65 -6.64
N ASP A 82 -15.36 -2.32 -6.61
CA ASP A 82 -16.42 -3.19 -6.10
C ASP A 82 -16.60 -4.47 -6.93
N GLY A 83 -16.99 -5.54 -6.25
CA GLY A 83 -17.48 -6.76 -6.87
C GLY A 83 -18.93 -6.62 -7.35
N TRP A 84 -19.37 -7.32 -8.39
CA TRP A 84 -18.58 -8.15 -9.28
C TRP A 84 -17.72 -7.31 -10.22
N ASN A 85 -16.41 -7.53 -10.20
CA ASN A 85 -15.42 -6.68 -10.86
C ASN A 85 -14.87 -7.37 -12.11
N ILE A 86 -15.04 -6.74 -13.28
CA ILE A 86 -14.47 -7.20 -14.56
C ILE A 86 -13.42 -6.22 -15.11
N GLY A 87 -12.99 -5.26 -14.29
CA GLY A 87 -11.96 -4.28 -14.63
C GLY A 87 -10.58 -4.91 -14.71
N PRO A 88 -9.52 -4.12 -14.99
CA PRO A 88 -8.16 -4.63 -15.14
C PRO A 88 -7.66 -5.39 -13.90
N VAL A 89 -6.93 -6.49 -14.14
CA VAL A 89 -6.15 -7.18 -13.09
C VAL A 89 -4.97 -6.28 -12.71
N VAL A 90 -4.84 -5.97 -11.43
CA VAL A 90 -3.71 -5.18 -10.89
C VAL A 90 -2.60 -6.05 -10.32
N TRP A 91 -2.90 -7.30 -9.95
CA TRP A 91 -1.92 -8.30 -9.56
C TRP A 91 -2.44 -9.69 -9.87
N MET A 92 -1.54 -10.62 -10.18
CA MET A 92 -1.85 -12.02 -10.40
C MET A 92 -0.79 -12.91 -9.76
N GLY A 93 -1.22 -14.07 -9.28
CA GLY A 93 -0.35 -15.09 -8.69
C GLY A 93 -0.96 -16.47 -8.82
N SER A 94 -0.23 -17.48 -8.37
CA SER A 94 -0.70 -18.86 -8.38
C SER A 94 -0.26 -19.56 -7.12
N TYR A 95 -1.02 -20.57 -6.70
CA TYR A 95 -0.72 -21.33 -5.50
C TYR A 95 -0.90 -22.82 -5.72
N THR A 96 0.08 -23.60 -5.27
CA THR A 96 0.04 -25.07 -5.21
C THR A 96 0.16 -25.49 -3.76
N LYS A 97 -0.80 -26.29 -3.27
CA LYS A 97 -0.76 -26.82 -1.91
C LYS A 97 0.46 -27.70 -1.67
N ALA A 98 1.22 -27.45 -0.60
CA ALA A 98 2.34 -28.30 -0.20
C ALA A 98 1.88 -29.52 0.58
N ILE A 99 0.75 -29.42 1.29
CA ILE A 99 0.22 -30.49 2.15
C ILE A 99 -1.24 -30.80 1.84
N THR A 100 -1.65 -32.04 2.15
CA THR A 100 -3.07 -32.42 2.15
C THR A 100 -3.75 -31.89 3.42
N GLY A 101 -4.98 -31.39 3.27
CA GLY A 101 -5.75 -30.76 4.34
C GLY A 101 -5.66 -29.24 4.28
N ASN A 102 -5.93 -28.58 5.40
CA ASN A 102 -5.95 -27.11 5.45
C ASN A 102 -4.52 -26.55 5.47
N GLU A 103 -4.28 -25.49 4.71
CA GLU A 103 -2.98 -24.85 4.57
C GLU A 103 -3.17 -23.34 4.39
N LEU A 104 -2.50 -22.57 5.23
CA LEU A 104 -2.46 -21.12 5.14
C LEU A 104 -1.36 -20.70 4.17
N ALA A 105 -1.70 -19.79 3.26
CA ALA A 105 -0.74 -19.19 2.34
C ALA A 105 -0.90 -17.68 2.31
N PHE A 106 0.21 -16.98 2.43
CA PHE A 106 0.32 -15.54 2.26
C PHE A 106 0.82 -15.22 0.85
N PHE A 107 0.29 -14.15 0.30
CA PHE A 107 0.64 -13.62 -1.01
C PHE A 107 1.17 -12.20 -0.83
N ASP A 108 2.48 -12.03 -1.05
CA ASP A 108 3.11 -10.72 -1.12
C ASP A 108 2.75 -10.07 -2.47
N VAL A 109 2.12 -8.90 -2.39
CA VAL A 109 1.71 -8.09 -3.55
C VAL A 109 2.40 -6.72 -3.58
N THR A 110 3.39 -6.49 -2.71
CA THR A 110 4.11 -5.22 -2.60
C THR A 110 4.67 -4.75 -3.95
N SER A 111 5.21 -5.66 -4.76
CA SER A 111 5.73 -5.33 -6.09
C SER A 111 4.69 -4.75 -7.07
N ALA A 112 3.39 -4.97 -6.85
CA ALA A 112 2.32 -4.37 -7.65
C ALA A 112 2.03 -2.91 -7.28
N SER A 113 2.58 -2.39 -6.17
CA SER A 113 2.46 -0.98 -5.77
C SER A 113 1.01 -0.48 -5.70
N ILE A 114 0.08 -1.33 -5.25
CA ILE A 114 -1.35 -1.03 -5.18
C ILE A 114 -1.60 -0.08 -4.00
N GLN A 115 -1.84 1.21 -4.30
CA GLN A 115 -2.17 2.23 -3.29
C GLN A 115 -3.67 2.31 -3.09
N LEU A 116 -4.12 2.24 -1.83
CA LEU A 116 -5.53 2.29 -1.46
C LEU A 116 -5.73 3.24 -0.27
N THR A 117 -6.87 3.91 -0.26
CA THR A 117 -7.32 4.77 0.83
C THR A 117 -8.42 4.08 1.63
N VAL A 118 -8.66 4.55 2.86
CA VAL A 118 -9.73 4.00 3.70
C VAL A 118 -11.08 4.15 3.00
N GLY A 119 -11.82 3.06 2.88
CA GLY A 119 -13.11 3.00 2.21
C GLY A 119 -13.05 2.49 0.77
N ASP A 120 -11.88 2.51 0.12
CA ASP A 120 -11.68 1.87 -1.18
C ASP A 120 -11.96 0.37 -1.08
N THR A 121 -12.32 -0.23 -2.22
CA THR A 121 -12.61 -1.66 -2.32
C THR A 121 -11.71 -2.32 -3.34
N PHE A 122 -11.48 -3.61 -3.14
CA PHE A 122 -10.87 -4.49 -4.14
C PHE A 122 -11.46 -5.89 -4.00
N VAL A 123 -11.25 -6.74 -4.99
CA VAL A 123 -11.65 -8.15 -4.95
C VAL A 123 -10.44 -9.06 -4.98
N ILE A 124 -10.48 -10.11 -4.15
CA ILE A 124 -9.61 -11.28 -4.24
C ILE A 124 -10.34 -12.33 -5.07
N GLU A 125 -9.83 -12.58 -6.27
CA GLU A 125 -10.43 -13.48 -7.26
C GLU A 125 -9.65 -14.80 -7.31
N THR A 126 -10.36 -15.94 -7.40
CA THR A 126 -9.74 -17.27 -7.51
C THR A 126 -10.33 -18.09 -8.66
N HIS A 127 -9.44 -18.81 -9.36
CA HIS A 127 -9.75 -19.72 -10.46
C HIS A 127 -9.01 -21.05 -10.26
N GLY A 128 -9.72 -22.17 -10.23
CA GLY A 128 -9.10 -23.49 -10.17
C GLY A 128 -8.85 -24.12 -11.53
N ASN A 129 -8.29 -25.33 -11.52
CA ASN A 129 -7.98 -26.13 -12.71
C ASN A 129 -8.35 -27.62 -12.55
N ASP A 130 -9.42 -27.90 -11.81
CA ASP A 130 -9.96 -29.24 -11.49
C ASP A 130 -9.02 -30.17 -10.70
N THR A 131 -8.02 -29.64 -10.00
CA THR A 131 -7.14 -30.46 -9.14
C THR A 131 -7.67 -30.68 -7.72
N GLY A 132 -8.94 -30.34 -7.46
CA GLY A 132 -9.56 -30.50 -6.13
C GLY A 132 -9.16 -29.44 -5.09
N MET A 133 -8.88 -28.21 -5.53
CA MET A 133 -8.62 -27.09 -4.62
C MET A 133 -9.90 -26.63 -3.93
N GLY A 134 -9.83 -26.34 -2.62
CA GLY A 134 -10.89 -25.71 -1.87
C GLY A 134 -10.40 -24.52 -1.03
N LEU A 135 -11.33 -23.73 -0.53
CA LEU A 135 -11.08 -22.66 0.44
C LEU A 135 -11.88 -22.88 1.72
N ILE A 136 -11.38 -22.34 2.83
CA ILE A 136 -12.08 -22.28 4.11
C ILE A 136 -12.55 -20.85 4.38
N GLY A 137 -13.72 -20.72 5.01
CA GLY A 137 -14.23 -19.42 5.44
C GLY A 137 -15.38 -19.57 6.41
N SER A 138 -16.40 -18.71 6.30
CA SER A 138 -17.54 -18.69 7.21
C SER A 138 -18.88 -18.61 6.49
N TYR A 139 -19.90 -19.16 7.16
CA TYR A 139 -21.29 -19.02 6.79
C TYR A 139 -22.15 -18.71 8.02
N VAL A 140 -23.03 -17.73 7.86
CA VAL A 140 -24.14 -17.46 8.77
C VAL A 140 -25.42 -17.46 7.96
N ASP A 141 -26.43 -18.18 8.42
CA ASP A 141 -27.74 -18.11 7.81
C ASP A 141 -28.28 -16.67 7.91
N PRO A 142 -28.62 -16.01 6.79
CA PRO A 142 -29.11 -14.63 6.79
C PRO A 142 -30.35 -14.41 7.66
N THR A 143 -31.15 -15.44 7.94
CA THR A 143 -32.30 -15.32 8.84
C THR A 143 -31.90 -15.32 10.32
N MET A 144 -30.69 -15.80 10.64
CA MET A 144 -30.17 -15.96 11.99
C MET A 144 -29.21 -14.82 12.38
N GLY A 145 -28.62 -14.11 11.40
CA GLY A 145 -27.75 -12.98 11.64
C GLY A 145 -26.97 -12.53 10.41
N PRO A 146 -26.19 -11.44 10.53
CA PRO A 146 -25.30 -11.00 9.46
C PRO A 146 -24.12 -11.96 9.26
N ALA A 147 -23.53 -11.94 8.07
CA ALA A 147 -22.27 -12.62 7.80
C ALA A 147 -21.14 -12.12 8.73
N LEU A 148 -20.14 -12.96 8.99
CA LEU A 148 -19.03 -12.63 9.90
C LEU A 148 -18.03 -11.61 9.34
N TYR A 149 -18.16 -11.24 8.06
CA TYR A 149 -17.44 -10.16 7.41
C TYR A 149 -18.45 -9.33 6.59
N PRO A 150 -18.40 -8.00 6.58
CA PRO A 150 -19.46 -7.19 5.98
C PRO A 150 -19.54 -7.31 4.44
N GLU A 151 -18.41 -7.39 3.74
CA GLU A 151 -18.40 -7.31 2.26
C GLU A 151 -18.72 -8.65 1.57
N ASN A 152 -19.44 -8.60 0.47
CA ASN A 152 -19.99 -9.78 -0.20
C ASN A 152 -18.94 -10.70 -0.83
N LEU A 153 -19.30 -11.98 -0.88
CA LEU A 153 -18.70 -12.99 -1.75
C LEU A 153 -19.55 -13.11 -3.03
N TYR A 154 -18.92 -13.29 -4.18
CA TYR A 154 -19.56 -13.45 -5.49
C TYR A 154 -19.10 -14.76 -6.15
N LEU A 155 -19.96 -15.34 -6.98
CA LEU A 155 -19.66 -16.52 -7.79
C LEU A 155 -20.23 -16.33 -9.20
N ASN A 156 -19.37 -16.36 -10.22
CA ASN A 156 -19.74 -16.32 -11.64
C ASN A 156 -20.62 -15.14 -12.07
N GLY A 157 -20.56 -14.00 -11.35
CA GLY A 157 -21.32 -12.82 -11.72
C GLY A 157 -21.70 -11.93 -10.53
N PRO A 158 -22.45 -10.84 -10.81
CA PRO A 158 -22.93 -9.91 -9.80
C PRO A 158 -24.00 -10.53 -8.89
N GLY A 159 -24.15 -9.91 -7.72
CA GLY A 159 -25.06 -10.37 -6.67
C GLY A 159 -24.33 -11.24 -5.65
N CYS A 160 -24.66 -11.04 -4.38
CA CYS A 160 -24.04 -11.80 -3.31
C CYS A 160 -24.31 -13.31 -3.50
N TYR A 161 -23.32 -14.13 -3.19
CA TYR A 161 -23.43 -15.57 -3.30
C TYR A 161 -24.43 -16.13 -2.28
N ALA A 162 -25.35 -16.96 -2.77
CA ALA A 162 -26.25 -17.83 -2.00
C ALA A 162 -26.81 -17.18 -0.71
N GLY A 163 -27.58 -16.10 -0.87
CA GLY A 163 -28.26 -15.41 0.24
C GLY A 163 -27.38 -14.43 1.02
N CYS A 164 -26.16 -14.15 0.57
CA CYS A 164 -25.20 -13.21 1.17
C CYS A 164 -24.58 -13.66 2.51
N GLY A 165 -24.86 -14.88 3.00
CA GLY A 165 -24.34 -15.36 4.29
C GLY A 165 -22.88 -15.87 4.27
N TRP A 166 -22.30 -16.04 3.09
CA TRP A 166 -21.03 -16.74 2.87
C TRP A 166 -19.85 -15.78 2.70
N ARG A 167 -18.69 -16.11 3.27
CA ARG A 167 -17.42 -15.36 3.15
C ARG A 167 -16.24 -16.30 3.03
N HIS A 168 -15.32 -16.00 2.11
CA HIS A 168 -13.99 -16.60 2.18
C HIS A 168 -13.29 -16.14 3.46
N GLY A 169 -12.54 -17.02 4.10
CA GLY A 169 -11.69 -16.64 5.22
C GLY A 169 -10.42 -16.01 4.66
N PHE A 170 -10.04 -14.86 5.19
CA PHE A 170 -8.84 -14.14 4.76
C PHE A 170 -8.37 -13.15 5.80
N GLU A 171 -7.12 -12.72 5.65
CA GLU A 171 -6.57 -11.54 6.32
C GLU A 171 -5.86 -10.68 5.27
N THR A 172 -5.87 -9.36 5.42
CA THR A 172 -5.14 -8.41 4.55
C THR A 172 -4.22 -7.54 5.38
N TRP A 173 -3.09 -7.15 4.80
CA TRP A 173 -2.11 -6.27 5.44
C TRP A 173 -1.78 -5.10 4.52
N MET A 174 -1.64 -3.94 5.14
CA MET A 174 -1.31 -2.70 4.46
C MET A 174 0.05 -2.22 4.98
N LEU A 175 0.97 -1.96 4.06
CA LEU A 175 2.08 -1.06 4.35
C LEU A 175 1.46 0.33 4.46
N THR A 176 1.13 0.73 5.69
CA THR A 176 0.74 2.11 5.97
C THR A 176 1.86 3.01 5.49
N GLY A 177 1.54 4.00 4.66
CA GLY A 177 2.47 5.08 4.40
C GLY A 177 2.88 5.64 5.76
N LEU A 178 4.18 5.74 6.02
CA LEU A 178 4.64 6.25 7.29
C LEU A 178 4.33 7.75 7.32
N GLY A 179 3.40 8.15 8.19
CA GLY A 179 2.98 9.55 8.35
C GLY A 179 1.81 9.99 7.46
N THR A 180 1.41 11.25 7.64
CA THR A 180 0.26 11.86 6.97
C THR A 180 0.71 13.06 6.15
N ASN A 181 0.49 13.02 4.83
CA ASN A 181 0.71 14.18 3.98
C ASN A 181 -0.26 15.31 4.30
N TYR A 182 0.25 16.54 4.32
CA TYR A 182 -0.52 17.75 4.62
C TYR A 182 0.07 18.94 3.86
N CYS A 183 -0.66 20.06 3.85
CA CYS A 183 -0.30 21.28 3.14
C CYS A 183 -0.24 21.09 1.60
N ILE A 184 -0.52 22.15 0.85
CA ILE A 184 -0.56 22.07 -0.61
C ILE A 184 0.82 22.31 -1.22
N SER A 185 1.16 21.54 -2.26
CA SER A 185 2.28 21.85 -3.17
C SER A 185 1.76 22.52 -4.45
N THR A 186 2.65 23.21 -5.15
CA THR A 186 2.37 23.85 -6.44
C THR A 186 3.23 23.24 -7.53
N PRO A 187 2.78 23.24 -8.80
CA PRO A 187 3.61 22.77 -9.91
C PRO A 187 4.96 23.50 -9.99
N ASN A 188 6.03 22.74 -10.19
CA ASN A 188 7.37 23.27 -10.47
C ASN A 188 7.69 23.12 -11.98
N SER A 189 8.92 23.45 -12.41
CA SER A 189 9.31 23.38 -13.83
C SER A 189 9.20 22.01 -14.52
N THR A 190 9.02 20.92 -13.76
CA THR A 190 8.68 19.61 -14.33
C THR A 190 7.25 19.54 -14.87
N GLY A 191 6.40 20.52 -14.53
CA GLY A 191 4.97 20.54 -14.84
C GLY A 191 4.10 19.84 -13.78
N ALA A 192 4.70 19.18 -12.80
CA ALA A 192 4.00 18.52 -11.70
C ALA A 192 4.33 19.17 -10.34
N ALA A 193 3.43 19.02 -9.37
CA ALA A 193 3.70 19.39 -7.99
C ALA A 193 4.62 18.34 -7.35
N ALA A 194 5.56 18.80 -6.53
CA ALA A 194 6.46 17.91 -5.81
C ALA A 194 5.70 17.22 -4.66
N THR A 195 5.96 15.93 -4.43
CA THR A 195 5.37 15.19 -3.31
C THR A 195 6.43 14.60 -2.41
N ILE A 196 6.13 14.43 -1.12
CA ILE A 196 6.98 13.71 -0.15
C ILE A 196 6.24 12.47 0.38
N SER A 197 6.97 11.41 0.70
CA SER A 197 6.48 10.20 1.37
C SER A 197 7.55 9.67 2.32
N ALA A 198 7.19 8.72 3.18
CA ALA A 198 8.15 8.05 4.04
C ALA A 198 7.98 6.54 4.10
N SER A 199 9.08 5.86 4.44
CA SER A 199 9.19 4.42 4.70
C SER A 199 10.09 4.18 5.92
N GLY A 200 10.18 2.93 6.38
CA GLY A 200 10.83 2.58 7.65
C GLY A 200 9.83 2.65 8.79
N SER A 201 10.23 3.21 9.93
CA SER A 201 9.33 3.38 11.08
C SER A 201 9.39 4.79 11.70
N GLY A 202 8.36 5.13 12.47
CA GLY A 202 8.38 6.31 13.35
C GLY A 202 9.08 6.06 14.69
N SER A 203 9.81 4.95 14.85
CA SER A 203 10.44 4.63 16.13
C SER A 203 11.74 5.39 16.34
N VAL A 204 11.83 6.10 17.48
CA VAL A 204 13.05 6.80 17.89
C VAL A 204 14.20 5.80 18.12
N SER A 205 13.90 4.61 18.66
CA SER A 205 14.92 3.59 18.89
C SER A 205 15.36 2.85 17.63
N ALA A 206 14.46 2.64 16.65
CA ALA A 206 14.85 2.05 15.37
C ALA A 206 15.68 3.00 14.50
N ASN A 207 15.33 4.31 14.48
CA ASN A 207 16.02 5.36 13.73
C ASN A 207 16.25 4.97 12.24
N ASP A 208 15.21 4.41 11.61
CA ASP A 208 15.23 3.84 10.26
C ASP A 208 14.28 4.56 9.28
N LEU A 209 13.79 5.74 9.65
CA LEU A 209 12.94 6.59 8.80
C LEU A 209 13.68 6.98 7.52
N VAL A 210 13.04 6.79 6.37
CA VAL A 210 13.53 7.26 5.07
C VAL A 210 12.47 8.13 4.41
N LEU A 211 12.84 9.36 4.05
CA LEU A 211 12.00 10.29 3.29
C LEU A 211 12.27 10.12 1.79
N THR A 212 11.22 10.12 0.98
CA THR A 212 11.31 10.15 -0.48
C THR A 212 10.57 11.36 -1.01
N ALA A 213 11.18 12.12 -1.92
CA ALA A 213 10.51 13.21 -2.62
C ALA A 213 10.54 13.01 -4.14
N ASN A 214 9.42 13.30 -4.81
CA ASN A 214 9.17 13.01 -6.22
C ASN A 214 8.80 14.28 -7.02
N SER A 215 8.77 14.14 -8.35
CA SER A 215 8.43 15.21 -9.30
C SER A 215 9.33 16.43 -9.15
N LEU A 216 10.62 16.20 -8.88
CA LEU A 216 11.59 17.25 -8.60
C LEU A 216 12.34 17.70 -9.85
N PRO A 217 12.66 19.00 -9.98
CA PRO A 217 13.63 19.44 -10.97
C PRO A 217 15.01 18.85 -10.66
N SER A 218 15.84 18.64 -11.68
CA SER A 218 17.23 18.17 -11.54
C SER A 218 18.15 19.28 -11.01
N GLN A 219 17.86 19.77 -9.81
CA GLN A 219 18.51 20.88 -9.15
C GLN A 219 18.77 20.55 -7.67
N PRO A 220 19.83 21.11 -7.05
CA PRO A 220 20.09 20.89 -5.63
C PRO A 220 19.00 21.48 -4.74
N GLY A 221 18.65 20.76 -3.68
CA GLY A 221 17.73 21.21 -2.64
C GLY A 221 18.06 20.59 -1.30
N ILE A 222 17.22 20.85 -0.29
CA ILE A 222 17.38 20.32 1.07
C ILE A 222 16.05 19.79 1.60
N PHE A 223 16.11 18.75 2.43
CA PHE A 223 15.01 18.42 3.31
C PHE A 223 15.03 19.39 4.50
N ILE A 224 13.84 19.72 4.99
CA ILE A 224 13.61 20.56 6.15
C ILE A 224 12.63 19.84 7.07
N ALA A 225 12.74 20.12 8.36
CA ALA A 225 11.88 19.52 9.35
C ALA A 225 11.58 20.48 10.51
N GLY A 226 10.58 20.19 11.32
CA GLY A 226 10.27 21.02 12.49
C GLY A 226 9.13 20.46 13.33
N PRO A 227 8.90 21.03 14.53
CA PRO A 227 7.92 20.51 15.48
C PRO A 227 6.48 20.97 15.22
N ASN A 228 6.26 21.96 14.35
CA ASN A 228 4.93 22.50 14.06
C ASN A 228 4.70 22.61 12.55
N SER A 229 3.46 22.35 12.12
CA SER A 229 3.01 22.57 10.75
C SER A 229 2.63 24.03 10.51
N ALA A 230 2.70 24.43 9.25
CA ALA A 230 2.24 25.72 8.76
C ALA A 230 1.80 25.60 7.29
N GLN A 231 1.30 26.69 6.71
CA GLN A 231 1.16 26.83 5.26
C GLN A 231 1.38 28.29 4.89
N ILE A 232 2.63 28.64 4.61
CA ILE A 232 3.05 30.02 4.39
C ILE A 232 3.48 30.18 2.93
N PRO A 233 2.85 31.06 2.13
CA PRO A 233 3.33 31.36 0.79
C PRO A 233 4.81 31.74 0.83
N PHE A 234 5.67 30.99 0.15
CA PHE A 234 7.10 31.20 0.17
C PHE A 234 7.73 30.68 -1.13
N PHE A 235 8.58 31.50 -1.75
CA PHE A 235 9.01 31.29 -3.14
C PHE A 235 7.81 31.06 -4.08
N ASN A 236 7.89 30.09 -4.99
CA ASN A 236 6.78 29.78 -5.90
C ASN A 236 5.75 28.82 -5.29
N GLY A 237 5.92 28.40 -4.03
CA GLY A 237 5.06 27.41 -3.36
C GLY A 237 4.72 27.80 -1.93
N PHE A 238 4.63 26.79 -1.06
CA PHE A 238 4.30 26.98 0.36
C PHE A 238 5.35 26.32 1.25
N LEU A 239 5.83 27.07 2.23
CA LEU A 239 6.53 26.49 3.37
C LEU A 239 5.49 25.87 4.30
N CYS A 240 5.53 24.54 4.44
CA CYS A 240 4.55 23.77 5.18
C CYS A 240 4.95 23.56 6.66
N ILE A 241 6.11 24.09 7.07
CA ILE A 241 6.65 23.92 8.42
C ILE A 241 6.74 25.30 9.07
N ASP A 242 6.37 25.41 10.34
CA ASP A 242 6.52 26.66 11.10
C ASP A 242 8.01 27.07 11.11
N PRO A 243 8.37 28.30 10.71
CA PRO A 243 9.74 28.80 10.78
C PRO A 243 10.35 28.73 12.19
N ILE A 244 9.52 28.78 13.24
CA ILE A 244 9.95 28.63 14.64
C ILE A 244 10.26 27.16 14.91
N GLY A 245 11.56 26.87 15.12
CA GLY A 245 12.04 25.51 15.34
C GLY A 245 12.30 24.72 14.06
N LEU A 246 12.25 25.37 12.89
CA LEU A 246 12.62 24.75 11.62
C LEU A 246 14.11 24.38 11.60
N GLN A 247 14.38 23.13 11.26
CA GLN A 247 15.70 22.54 11.14
C GLN A 247 15.95 22.18 9.67
N ARG A 248 17.18 22.42 9.20
CA ARG A 248 17.60 22.15 7.83
C ARG A 248 18.51 20.94 7.81
N PHE A 249 18.25 20.01 6.89
CA PHE A 249 19.12 18.87 6.74
C PHE A 249 20.48 19.31 6.20
N SER A 250 21.53 18.65 6.66
CA SER A 250 22.91 18.93 6.26
C SER A 250 23.18 18.48 4.82
N ASN A 251 22.48 17.44 4.35
CA ASN A 251 22.61 16.94 2.99
C ASN A 251 21.93 17.88 1.97
N THR A 252 22.72 18.42 1.05
CA THR A 252 22.24 19.21 -0.08
C THR A 252 22.52 18.46 -1.38
N ALA A 253 21.54 17.69 -1.84
CA ALA A 253 21.65 16.86 -3.02
C ALA A 253 20.60 17.23 -4.07
N ALA A 254 20.93 16.98 -5.34
CA ALA A 254 20.00 17.10 -6.46
C ALA A 254 19.25 15.79 -6.67
N ALA A 255 18.00 15.88 -7.11
CA ALA A 255 17.21 14.71 -7.46
C ALA A 255 17.75 14.02 -8.72
N ALA A 256 17.75 12.69 -8.72
CA ALA A 256 18.09 11.87 -9.87
C ALA A 256 16.80 11.28 -10.46
N GLY A 257 16.55 11.49 -11.76
CA GLY A 257 15.31 11.03 -12.38
C GLY A 257 14.03 11.65 -11.80
N GLY A 258 14.13 12.84 -11.19
CA GLY A 258 13.00 13.52 -10.54
C GLY A 258 12.65 13.00 -9.14
N MET A 259 13.45 12.09 -8.60
CA MET A 259 13.29 11.50 -7.27
C MET A 259 14.54 11.70 -6.42
N ILE A 260 14.36 11.80 -5.10
CA ILE A 260 15.45 11.72 -4.13
C ILE A 260 14.98 11.02 -2.85
N THR A 261 15.87 10.23 -2.26
CA THR A 261 15.66 9.56 -0.96
C THR A 261 16.65 10.08 0.07
N GLU A 262 16.22 10.24 1.31
CA GLU A 262 17.04 10.69 2.44
C GLU A 262 16.75 9.81 3.65
N ALA A 263 17.77 9.11 4.15
CA ALA A 263 17.68 8.43 5.44
C ALA A 263 17.76 9.47 6.57
N VAL A 264 16.77 9.47 7.45
CA VAL A 264 16.71 10.39 8.59
C VAL A 264 17.40 9.74 9.78
N ASP A 265 18.55 10.29 10.12
CA ASP A 265 19.22 10.06 11.39
C ASP A 265 18.89 11.19 12.38
N ILE A 266 18.26 10.87 13.52
CA ILE A 266 17.82 11.85 14.52
C ILE A 266 19.01 12.66 15.07
N ALA A 267 20.21 12.09 15.18
CA ALA A 267 21.36 12.77 15.77
C ALA A 267 22.12 13.66 14.77
N THR A 268 22.10 13.35 13.48
CA THR A 268 23.03 13.91 12.50
C THR A 268 22.39 14.54 11.25
N SER A 269 21.10 14.29 10.99
CA SER A 269 20.43 14.81 9.80
C SER A 269 20.47 16.33 9.71
N ALA A 270 20.33 17.03 10.84
CA ALA A 270 20.43 18.48 10.94
C ALA A 270 21.57 18.89 11.89
N PRO A 271 22.14 20.10 11.75
CA PRO A 271 23.10 20.63 12.72
C PRO A 271 22.50 20.63 14.13
N GLY A 272 23.14 19.91 15.06
CA GLY A 272 22.66 19.74 16.44
C GLY A 272 21.65 18.60 16.64
N GLY A 273 21.34 17.82 15.61
CA GLY A 273 20.32 16.77 15.64
C GLY A 273 18.90 17.31 15.49
N LEU A 274 17.95 16.43 15.18
CA LEU A 274 16.52 16.75 15.14
C LEU A 274 15.95 16.72 16.55
N ASN A 275 15.13 17.73 16.89
CA ASN A 275 14.45 17.82 18.19
C ASN A 275 13.18 16.96 18.23
N VAL A 276 13.31 15.68 17.90
CA VAL A 276 12.23 14.71 17.89
C VAL A 276 11.94 14.21 19.31
N MET A 277 10.66 14.03 19.63
CA MET A 277 10.22 13.47 20.91
C MET A 277 9.22 12.34 20.66
N ALA A 278 9.44 11.19 21.30
CA ALA A 278 8.49 10.08 21.26
C ALA A 278 7.12 10.52 21.82
N GLY A 279 6.05 10.05 21.17
CA GLY A 279 4.66 10.45 21.43
C GLY A 279 4.27 11.78 20.79
N SER A 280 5.17 12.45 20.05
CA SER A 280 4.89 13.73 19.38
C SER A 280 5.04 13.62 17.87
N SER A 281 4.34 14.49 17.16
CA SER A 281 4.49 14.67 15.73
C SER A 281 5.74 15.47 15.39
N TYR A 282 6.35 15.15 14.26
CA TYR A 282 7.41 15.94 13.66
C TYR A 282 7.19 16.00 12.16
N PHE A 283 7.40 17.19 11.60
CA PHE A 283 6.97 17.53 10.26
C PHE A 283 8.16 17.64 9.33
N PHE A 284 8.04 17.12 8.11
CA PHE A 284 9.10 17.13 7.10
C PHE A 284 8.59 17.69 5.78
N GLN A 285 9.48 18.31 5.02
CA GLN A 285 9.19 18.85 3.70
C GLN A 285 10.49 18.91 2.88
N ARG A 286 10.36 18.86 1.55
CA ARG A 286 11.48 19.06 0.63
C ARG A 286 11.43 20.46 0.01
N TRP A 287 12.49 21.25 0.17
CA TRP A 287 12.73 22.47 -0.59
C TRP A 287 13.67 22.20 -1.76
N ASN A 288 13.34 22.72 -2.95
CA ASN A 288 14.17 22.54 -4.13
C ASN A 288 14.37 23.86 -4.88
N ARG A 289 15.57 24.06 -5.41
CA ARG A 289 15.80 25.09 -6.42
C ARG A 289 15.04 24.76 -7.69
N ASP A 290 14.50 25.79 -8.31
CA ASP A 290 13.75 25.70 -9.55
C ASP A 290 13.89 26.98 -10.40
N PRO A 291 15.10 27.30 -10.91
CA PRO A 291 15.30 28.48 -11.75
C PRO A 291 14.54 28.40 -13.09
N ALA A 292 14.31 27.19 -13.61
CA ALA A 292 13.56 26.98 -14.85
C ALA A 292 12.06 27.26 -14.69
N GLY A 293 11.53 27.20 -13.45
CA GLY A 293 10.15 27.54 -13.13
C GLY A 293 9.86 29.04 -13.15
N GLY A 294 10.88 29.88 -13.28
CA GLY A 294 10.76 31.33 -13.21
C GLY A 294 10.39 31.84 -11.81
N GLY A 295 10.04 33.12 -11.69
CA GLY A 295 9.64 33.72 -10.41
C GLY A 295 10.79 33.76 -9.40
N LEU A 296 10.57 33.19 -8.21
CA LEU A 296 11.51 33.24 -7.09
C LEU A 296 12.55 32.11 -7.11
N ASN A 297 12.62 31.31 -8.18
CA ASN A 297 13.64 30.27 -8.44
C ASN A 297 13.67 29.09 -7.46
N ALA A 298 12.60 28.84 -6.71
CA ALA A 298 12.48 27.67 -5.84
C ALA A 298 11.02 27.25 -5.62
N ASN A 299 10.82 25.99 -5.28
CA ASN A 299 9.52 25.42 -4.94
C ASN A 299 9.67 24.34 -3.84
N PHE A 300 8.55 23.82 -3.35
CA PHE A 300 8.49 22.87 -2.24
C PHE A 300 7.59 21.67 -2.58
N SER A 301 7.86 20.52 -1.96
CA SER A 301 6.88 19.45 -1.86
C SER A 301 5.71 19.86 -0.95
N ASP A 302 4.69 19.02 -0.86
CA ASP A 302 3.79 19.02 0.29
C ASP A 302 4.57 18.66 1.58
N GLY A 303 3.94 18.78 2.73
CA GLY A 303 4.50 18.36 4.01
C GLY A 303 4.08 16.93 4.35
N ILE A 304 4.87 16.25 5.19
CA ILE A 304 4.47 14.99 5.83
C ILE A 304 4.66 15.07 7.35
N GLU A 305 3.64 14.63 8.08
CA GLU A 305 3.63 14.51 9.53
C GLU A 305 4.00 13.09 9.93
N ILE A 306 5.05 12.90 10.73
CA ILE A 306 5.45 11.61 11.29
C ILE A 306 5.19 11.66 12.80
N VAL A 307 4.35 10.76 13.29
CA VAL A 307 4.19 10.55 14.74
C VAL A 307 5.30 9.64 15.21
N TYR A 308 6.16 10.14 16.09
CA TYR A 308 7.25 9.33 16.62
C TYR A 308 6.80 8.45 17.79
N THR A 309 7.18 7.18 17.78
CA THR A 309 7.01 6.24 18.88
C THR A 309 8.35 5.98 19.57
N PRO A 310 8.37 5.42 20.79
CA PRO A 310 9.61 4.96 21.42
C PRO A 310 10.43 4.02 20.51
#